data_AF-A0A934QTK9-F1
#
_entry.id   AF-A0A934QTK9-F1
#
_cell.length_a   1.000
_cell.length_b   1.000
_cell.length_c   1.000
_cell.angle_alpha   90.00
_cell.angle_beta   90.00
_cell.angle_gamma   90.00
#
_symmetry.space_group_name_H-M   'P 1'
#
loop_
_entity.id
_entity.type
_entity.pdbx_description
1 polymer ?
#
loop_
_entity_poly.entity_id
_entity_poly.type
_entity_poly.pdbx_seq_one_letter_code
_entity_poly.pdbx_strand_id
1 'polypeptide(L)' 'MPVNADPASNGNVLLVVQGALLVAAVLTSGQARMSRARRTRLHLAHFATCPNANHHRRRTR' A
#
# COMPACT_ATOMS: atom_id res chain seq x y z
N MET A 1 5.87 -6.32 -4.06
CA MET A 1 4.53 -5.86 -4.49
C MET A 1 4.67 -4.48 -5.11
N PRO A 2 4.12 -4.21 -6.30
CA PRO A 2 4.12 -2.87 -6.88
C PRO A 2 3.23 -1.91 -6.07
N VAL A 3 3.72 -0.71 -5.82
CA VAL A 3 3.07 0.33 -5.01
C VAL A 3 3.02 1.61 -5.85
N ASN A 4 1.94 2.37 -5.72
CA ASN A 4 1.85 3.69 -6.36
C ASN A 4 2.88 4.65 -5.77
N ALA A 5 3.58 5.39 -6.63
CA ALA A 5 4.60 6.35 -6.20
C ALA A 5 4.00 7.42 -5.29
N ASP A 6 2.83 7.94 -5.64
CA ASP A 6 2.15 8.96 -4.84
C ASP A 6 1.41 8.34 -3.64
N PRO A 7 1.51 8.96 -2.45
CA PRO A 7 0.70 8.59 -1.31
C PRO A 7 -0.77 8.93 -1.57
N ALA A 8 -1.67 8.15 -0.97
CA ALA A 8 -3.11 8.32 -1.13
C ALA A 8 -3.79 8.46 0.23
N SER A 9 -4.83 9.28 0.32
CA SER A 9 -5.61 9.50 1.55
C SER A 9 -6.30 8.23 2.05
N ASN A 10 -6.60 7.30 1.15
CA ASN A 10 -7.13 5.96 1.44
C ASN A 10 -6.06 4.85 1.39
N GLY A 11 -4.77 5.18 1.29
CA GLY A 11 -3.67 4.22 1.23
C GLY A 11 -3.49 3.41 2.51
N ASN A 12 -3.06 2.15 2.40
CA ASN A 12 -2.81 1.25 3.53
C ASN A 12 -1.42 0.59 3.49
N VAL A 13 -0.58 0.98 2.54
CA VAL A 13 0.79 0.49 2.42
C VAL A 13 1.73 1.50 3.06
N LEU A 14 2.46 1.08 4.08
CA LEU A 14 3.52 1.85 4.70
C LEU A 14 4.85 1.50 4.03
N LEU A 15 5.58 2.51 3.55
CA LEU A 15 6.95 2.38 3.06
C LEU A 15 7.89 3.05 4.07
N VAL A 16 8.85 2.29 4.59
CA VAL A 16 9.84 2.80 5.55
C VAL A 16 11.21 2.21 5.27
N VAL A 17 12.25 2.98 5.56
CA VAL A 17 13.62 2.47 5.56
C VAL A 17 13.95 2.03 6.98
N GLN A 18 14.28 0.75 7.14
CA GLN A 18 14.75 0.17 8.41
C GLN A 18 16.21 -0.26 8.23
N GLY A 19 17.14 0.52 8.81
CA GLY A 19 18.57 0.36 8.53
C GLY A 19 18.88 0.65 7.06
N ALA A 20 19.44 -0.33 6.35
CA ALA A 20 19.70 -0.26 4.91
C ALA A 20 18.62 -0.93 4.05
N LEU A 21 17.50 -1.35 4.64
CA LEU A 21 16.44 -2.07 3.94
C LEU A 21 15.20 -1.21 3.74
N LEU A 22 14.72 -1.15 2.50
CA LEU A 22 13.41 -0.61 2.19
C LEU A 22 12.35 -1.67 2.48
N VAL A 23 11.50 -1.40 3.48
CA VAL A 23 10.45 -2.31 3.94
C VAL A 23 9.09 -1.75 3.55
N ALA A 24 8.21 -2.64 3.07
CA ALA A 24 6.81 -2.35 2.80
C ALA A 24 5.93 -3.19 3.72
N ALA A 25 5.00 -2.56 4.43
CA ALA A 25 4.01 -3.23 5.27
C ALA A 25 2.59 -2.88 4.82
N VAL A 26 1.74 -3.89 4.66
CA VAL A 26 0.31 -3.70 4.43
C VAL A 26 -0.39 -3.62 5.79
N LEU A 27 -0.97 -2.47 6.09
CA LEU A 27 -1.61 -2.20 7.36
C LEU A 27 -3.07 -2.65 7.37
N THR A 28 -3.54 -3.10 8.53
CA THR A 28 -4.98 -3.29 8.76
C THR A 28 -5.70 -1.95 8.75
N SER A 29 -7.04 -1.98 8.69
CA SER A 29 -7.87 -0.76 8.70
C SER A 29 -7.60 0.13 9.92
N GLY A 30 -7.49 -0.46 11.11
CA GLY A 30 -7.17 0.25 12.36
C GLY A 30 -5.78 0.87 12.35
N GLN A 31 -4.76 0.11 11.92
CA GLN A 31 -3.37 0.58 11.81
C GLN A 31 -3.23 1.72 10.78
N ALA A 32 -3.89 1.59 9.63
CA ALA A 32 -3.90 2.62 8.59
C ALA A 32 -4.58 3.90 9.10
N ARG A 33 -5.73 3.78 9.78
CA ARG A 33 -6.42 4.93 10.42
C ARG A 33 -5.51 5.65 11.42
N MET A 34 -4.87 4.91 12.31
CA MET A 34 -3.94 5.47 13.29
C MET A 34 -2.73 6.15 12.63
N SER A 35 -2.18 5.54 11.59
CA SER A 35 -1.04 6.11 10.86
C SER A 35 -1.42 7.40 10.13
N ARG A 36 -2.61 7.46 9.50
CA ARG A 36 -3.13 8.68 8.88
C ARG A 36 -3.39 9.79 9.89
N ALA A 37 -3.93 9.45 11.07
CA ALA A 37 -4.12 10.42 12.16
C ALA A 37 -2.80 11.04 12.62
N ARG A 38 -1.69 10.29 12.53
CA ARG A 38 -0.32 10.77 12.78
C ARG A 38 0.32 11.46 11.57
N ARG A 39 -0.45 11.70 10.50
CA ARG A 39 0.00 12.29 9.22
C ARG A 39 1.09 11.46 8.51
N THR A 40 1.17 10.16 8.80
CA THR A 40 2.05 9.25 8.05
C THR A 40 1.52 9.10 6.62
N ARG A 41 2.42 9.27 5.65
CA ARG A 41 2.11 9.07 4.23
C ARG A 41 1.96 7.57 3.97
N LEU A 42 0.77 7.17 3.54
CA LEU A 42 0.47 5.80 3.15
C LEU A 42 0.22 5.74 1.65
N HIS A 43 0.61 4.64 1.04
CA HIS A 43 0.47 4.38 -0.38
C HIS A 43 -0.61 3.32 -0.64
N LEU A 44 -0.97 3.16 -1.90
CA LEU A 44 -1.81 2.06 -2.36
C LEU A 44 -0.96 1.02 -3.08
N ALA A 45 -1.31 -0.25 -2.90
CA ALA A 45 -0.86 -1.28 -3.83
C ALA A 45 -1.36 -0.92 -5.23
N HIS A 46 -0.48 -1.01 -6.24
CA HIS A 46 -0.83 -0.58 -7.60
C HIS A 46 -2.03 -1.34 -8.18
N PHE A 47 -2.20 -2.61 -7.79
CA PHE A 47 -3.35 -3.42 -8.17
C PHE A 47 -4.70 -2.85 -7.72
N ALA A 48 -4.75 -1.99 -6.70
CA ALA A 48 -5.98 -1.35 -6.26
C ALA A 48 -6.47 -0.26 -7.23
N THR A 49 -5.56 0.31 -8.04
CA THR A 49 -5.84 1.41 -8.97
C THR A 49 -5.65 1.02 -10.44
N CYS A 50 -5.06 -0.14 -10.73
CA CYS A 50 -4.85 -0.59 -12.09
C CYS A 50 -6.20 -0.93 -12.78
N PRO A 51 -6.54 -0.29 -13.91
CA PRO A 51 -7.81 -0.53 -14.61
C PRO A 51 -8.04 -1.99 -14.99
N ASN A 52 -6.96 -2.70 -15.32
CA ASN A 52 -6.97 -4.10 -15.73
C ASN A 52 -6.52 -5.06 -14.62
N ALA A 53 -6.54 -4.64 -13.34
CA ALA A 53 -6.07 -5.46 -12.21
C ALA A 53 -6.69 -6.87 -12.18
N ASN A 54 -7.97 -6.96 -12.54
CA ASN A 54 -8.71 -8.23 -12.59
C ASN A 54 -8.26 -9.17 -13.72
N HIS A 55 -7.74 -8.64 -14.83
CA HIS A 55 -7.18 -9.46 -15.92
C HIS A 55 -5.85 -10.11 -15.52
N HIS A 56 -5.08 -9.46 -14.63
CA HIS A 56 -3.81 -9.97 -14.11
C HIS A 56 -3.98 -10.89 -12.88
N ARG A 57 -5.12 -10.82 -12.18
CA ARG A 57 -5.56 -11.86 -11.23
C ARG A 57 -6.05 -13.10 -11.99
N ARG A 58 -5.15 -13.81 -12.68
CA ARG A 58 -5.49 -15.17 -13.13
C ARG A 58 -5.71 -16.05 -11.88
N ARG A 59 -6.89 -16.65 -11.81
CA ARG A 59 -7.30 -17.65 -10.81
C ARG A 59 -6.14 -18.65 -10.57
N THR A 60 -5.57 -18.63 -9.38
CA THR A 60 -5.09 -19.88 -8.77
C THR A 60 -6.34 -20.70 -8.48
N ARG A 61 -6.61 -21.68 -9.34
CA ARG A 61 -7.58 -22.73 -9.08
C ARG A 61 -6.92 -23.80 -8.25
#